data_AF-A0A0F9CCL3-F1
#
_entry.id   AF-A0A0F9CCL3-F1
#
_cell.length_a   1.000
_cell.length_b   1.000
_cell.length_c   1.000
_cell.angle_alpha   90.00
_cell.angle_beta   90.00
_cell.angle_gamma   90.00
#
_symmetry.space_group_name_H-M   'P 1'
#
loop_
_entity.id
_entity.type
_entity.pdbx_description
1 polymer ?
#
loop_
_entity_poly.entity_id
_entity_poly.type
_entity_poly.pdbx_seq_one_letter_code
_entity_poly.pdbx_strand_id
1 'polypeptide(L)'
;MPGFNDYAEDKILDHAIGGITWTAPTTYLALWIGDPTETGAGGAEVSAIGTAYVRVAPTYSAASGGSITNSADIDYPQATAGYGTVTHGLLADNVTPGGGNPIMYGPLTNQKTIDQDDQFRVLTGDLVCTLD
;
A
#
# COMPACT_ATOMS: atom_id res chain seq x y z
N MET A 1 10.53 9.57 1.47
CA MET A 1 10.53 8.82 0.21
C MET A 1 9.69 7.58 0.42
N PRO A 2 9.08 6.97 -0.62
CA PRO A 2 8.53 5.63 -0.43
C PRO A 2 9.63 4.70 0.07
N GLY A 3 9.34 3.90 1.09
CA GLY A 3 10.33 3.10 1.80
C GLY A 3 9.74 1.77 2.24
N PHE A 4 10.60 0.75 2.33
CA PHE A 4 10.23 -0.48 2.99
C PHE A 4 10.04 -0.22 4.48
N ASN A 5 9.05 -0.86 5.07
CA ASN A 5 8.86 -0.83 6.52
C ASN A 5 9.96 -1.65 7.20
N ASP A 6 10.32 -1.31 8.46
CA ASP A 6 11.29 -2.05 9.29
C ASP A 6 11.11 -3.58 9.18
N TYR A 7 9.87 -4.07 9.23
CA TYR A 7 9.56 -5.49 9.07
C TYR A 7 10.06 -6.07 7.75
N ALA A 8 9.80 -5.39 6.64
CA ALA A 8 10.16 -5.86 5.32
C ALA A 8 11.65 -5.69 5.05
N GLU A 9 12.28 -4.63 5.57
CA GLU A 9 13.74 -4.44 5.50
C GLU A 9 14.47 -5.63 6.14
N ASP A 10 14.08 -6.01 7.36
CA ASP A 10 14.64 -7.17 8.05
C ASP A 10 14.45 -8.46 7.25
N LYS A 11 13.25 -8.67 6.69
CA LYS A 11 12.97 -9.85 5.87
C LYS A 11 13.78 -9.90 4.59
N ILE A 12 14.00 -8.75 3.93
CA ILE A 12 14.81 -8.65 2.73
C ILE A 12 16.28 -8.96 3.07
N LEU A 13 16.81 -8.42 4.17
CA LEU A 13 18.19 -8.67 4.60
C LEU A 13 18.42 -10.14 4.98
N ASP A 14 17.50 -10.71 5.75
CA ASP A 14 17.49 -12.14 6.11
C ASP A 14 17.46 -13.03 4.86
N HIS A 15 16.68 -12.62 3.85
CA HIS A 15 16.56 -13.36 2.60
C HIS A 15 17.79 -13.25 1.70
N ALA A 16 18.29 -12.04 1.49
CA ALA A 16 19.38 -11.77 0.57
C ALA A 16 20.74 -12.21 1.12
N ILE A 17 20.96 -12.07 2.43
CA ILE A 17 22.27 -12.25 3.07
C ILE A 17 22.22 -13.31 4.18
N GLY A 18 21.16 -13.31 4.98
CA GLY A 18 21.02 -14.21 6.14
C GLY A 18 20.79 -15.68 5.78
N GLY A 19 20.47 -15.99 4.51
CA GLY A 19 20.19 -17.35 4.05
C GLY A 19 18.86 -17.90 4.55
N ILE A 20 17.97 -17.04 5.05
CA ILE A 20 16.63 -17.42 5.51
C ILE A 20 15.64 -17.27 4.35
N THR A 21 14.87 -18.31 4.07
CA THR A 21 13.83 -18.22 3.03
C THR A 21 12.71 -17.29 3.50
N TRP A 22 12.44 -16.24 2.72
CA TRP A 22 11.22 -15.45 2.82
C TRP A 22 10.36 -15.68 1.58
N THR A 23 9.22 -16.33 1.75
CA THR A 23 8.25 -16.47 0.67
C THR A 23 7.56 -15.14 0.48
N ALA A 24 7.72 -14.54 -0.71
CA ALA A 24 7.09 -13.27 -1.04
C ALA A 24 5.57 -13.32 -0.76
N PRO A 25 5.03 -12.38 0.04
CA PRO A 25 3.61 -12.36 0.36
C PRO A 25 2.79 -11.81 -0.81
N THR A 26 1.50 -12.14 -0.85
CA THR A 26 0.53 -11.34 -1.59
C THR A 26 0.38 -10.00 -0.88
N THR A 27 0.52 -8.90 -1.62
CA THR A 27 0.39 -7.56 -1.07
C THR A 27 -0.94 -6.92 -1.45
N TYR A 28 -1.45 -6.07 -0.55
CA TYR A 28 -2.69 -5.34 -0.72
C TYR A 28 -2.43 -3.87 -0.45
N LEU A 29 -2.86 -3.00 -1.37
CA LEU A 29 -2.74 -1.55 -1.23
C LEU A 29 -3.83 -1.03 -0.31
N ALA A 30 -3.39 -0.51 0.83
CA ALA A 30 -4.19 0.22 1.79
C ALA A 30 -4.13 1.74 1.53
N LEU A 31 -5.24 2.42 1.74
CA LEU A 31 -5.33 3.89 1.70
C LEU A 31 -5.18 4.44 3.11
N TRP A 32 -4.35 5.48 3.26
CA TRP A 32 -3.93 5.98 4.56
C TRP A 32 -4.12 7.50 4.72
N ILE A 33 -4.60 7.88 5.90
CA ILE A 33 -4.81 9.27 6.34
C ILE A 33 -3.68 9.64 7.29
N GLY A 34 -2.87 10.63 6.91
CA GLY A 34 -1.60 10.92 7.58
C GLY A 34 -0.46 10.01 7.12
N ASP A 35 0.72 10.22 7.68
CA ASP A 35 1.93 9.44 7.39
C ASP A 35 1.96 8.17 8.27
N PRO A 36 2.03 6.95 7.69
CA PRO A 36 2.15 5.71 8.44
C PRO A 36 3.49 5.56 9.18
N THR A 37 4.52 6.32 8.81
CA THR A 37 5.92 6.20 9.27
C THR A 37 6.54 4.84 8.95
N GLU A 38 7.84 4.72 9.20
CA GLU A 38 8.60 3.46 9.04
C GLU A 38 8.06 2.29 9.87
N THR A 39 7.23 2.56 10.89
CA THR A 39 6.64 1.52 11.75
C THR A 39 5.25 1.07 11.29
N GLY A 40 4.62 1.79 10.37
CA GLY A 40 3.22 1.55 9.98
C GLY A 40 2.18 1.93 11.05
N ALA A 41 2.61 2.56 12.16
CA ALA A 41 1.74 2.92 13.28
C ALA A 41 1.31 4.40 13.31
N GLY A 42 1.88 5.24 12.44
CA GLY A 42 1.47 6.62 12.27
C GLY A 42 0.14 6.74 11.50
N GLY A 43 -0.54 7.87 11.63
CA GLY A 43 -1.81 8.11 10.91
C GLY A 43 -2.88 7.05 11.18
N ALA A 44 -3.74 6.80 10.20
CA ALA A 44 -4.73 5.74 10.23
C ALA A 44 -5.06 5.21 8.83
N GLU A 45 -5.28 3.90 8.73
CA GLU A 45 -5.94 3.32 7.56
C GLU A 45 -7.37 3.84 7.44
N VAL A 46 -7.87 4.00 6.22
CA VAL A 46 -9.30 4.26 5.97
C VAL A 46 -10.14 3.19 6.67
N SER A 47 -11.16 3.61 7.43
CA SER A 47 -12.08 2.69 8.11
C SER A 47 -12.84 1.87 7.08
N ALA A 48 -12.94 0.55 7.25
CA ALA A 48 -13.82 -0.31 6.45
C ALA A 48 -15.28 -0.31 6.95
N ILE A 49 -15.54 0.27 8.13
CA ILE A 49 -16.86 0.29 8.74
C ILE A 49 -17.67 1.42 8.09
N GLY A 50 -18.69 1.05 7.32
CA GLY A 50 -19.67 1.99 6.74
C GLY A 50 -19.21 2.74 5.49
N THR A 51 -18.00 2.50 4.99
CA THR A 51 -17.38 3.20 3.86
C THR A 51 -17.28 2.35 2.59
N ALA A 52 -17.51 1.03 2.69
CA ALA A 52 -17.21 0.02 1.67
C ALA A 52 -15.72 -0.10 1.29
N TYR A 53 -14.82 0.59 2.01
CA TYR A 53 -13.39 0.49 1.79
C TYR A 53 -12.88 -0.93 2.06
N VAL A 54 -12.03 -1.41 1.15
CA VAL A 54 -11.24 -2.63 1.27
C VAL A 54 -9.84 -2.36 0.73
N ARG A 55 -8.85 -3.12 1.21
CA ARG A 55 -7.54 -3.15 0.54
C ARG A 55 -7.68 -3.87 -0.81
N VAL A 56 -6.96 -3.41 -1.83
CA VAL A 56 -7.01 -4.00 -3.17
C VAL A 56 -5.66 -4.59 -3.51
N ALA A 57 -5.64 -5.82 -4.02
CA ALA A 57 -4.40 -6.49 -4.44
C ALA A 57 -3.94 -5.93 -5.80
N PRO A 58 -2.77 -5.28 -5.89
CA PRO A 58 -2.23 -4.85 -7.17
C PRO A 58 -1.76 -6.06 -7.98
N THR A 59 -1.82 -5.93 -9.31
CA THR A 59 -1.02 -6.77 -10.21
C THR A 59 0.24 -5.99 -10.58
N TYR A 60 1.38 -6.66 -10.69
CA TYR A 60 2.66 -6.00 -10.93
C TYR A 60 3.26 -6.32 -12.29
N SER A 61 4.09 -5.41 -12.80
CA SER A 61 4.99 -5.67 -13.91
C SER A 61 6.17 -6.55 -13.47
N ALA A 62 7.01 -6.97 -14.42
CA ALA A 62 8.33 -7.47 -14.06
C ALA A 62 9.18 -6.34 -13.47
N ALA A 63 9.96 -6.64 -12.43
CA ALA A 63 10.91 -5.70 -11.87
C ALA A 63 12.10 -5.48 -12.82
N SER A 64 12.59 -4.26 -12.92
CA SER A 64 13.79 -3.91 -13.70
C SER A 64 14.49 -2.70 -13.08
N GLY A 65 15.82 -2.76 -12.96
CA GLY A 65 16.63 -1.65 -12.44
C GLY A 65 16.25 -1.19 -11.04
N GLY A 66 15.82 -2.10 -10.16
CA GLY A 66 15.39 -1.77 -8.80
C GLY A 66 13.98 -1.19 -8.70
N SER A 67 13.19 -1.20 -9.78
CA SER A 67 11.82 -0.68 -9.80
C SER A 67 10.80 -1.70 -10.30
N ILE A 68 9.59 -1.62 -9.76
CA ILE A 68 8.41 -2.40 -10.17
C ILE A 68 7.17 -1.49 -10.11
N THR A 69 6.23 -1.66 -11.04
CA THR A 69 4.99 -0.87 -11.08
C THR A 69 3.75 -1.75 -11.12
N ASN A 70 2.58 -1.20 -10.84
CA ASN A 70 1.33 -1.90 -11.12
C ASN A 70 1.11 -2.07 -12.64
N SER A 71 0.61 -3.24 -13.06
CA SER A 71 0.40 -3.59 -14.47
C SER A 71 -1.06 -3.50 -14.93
N ALA A 72 -1.97 -3.15 -14.03
CA ALA A 72 -3.36 -2.81 -14.32
C ALA A 72 -3.87 -1.74 -13.35
N ASP A 73 -5.02 -1.13 -13.68
CA ASP A 73 -5.71 -0.20 -12.79
C ASP A 73 -6.09 -0.89 -11.48
N ILE A 74 -5.93 -0.17 -10.37
CA ILE A 74 -6.31 -0.62 -9.03
C ILE A 74 -7.60 0.13 -8.67
N ASP A 75 -8.71 -0.59 -8.75
CA ASP A 75 -10.05 -0.08 -8.51
C ASP A 75 -10.52 -0.35 -7.09
N TYR A 76 -10.78 0.73 -6.35
CA TYR A 76 -11.48 0.61 -5.07
C TYR A 76 -12.99 0.60 -5.29
N PRO A 77 -13.76 -0.02 -4.38
CA PRO A 77 -15.20 0.14 -4.36
C PRO A 77 -15.59 1.62 -4.28
N GLN A 78 -16.74 1.97 -4.84
CA GLN A 78 -17.32 3.29 -4.64
C GLN A 78 -17.55 3.54 -3.14
N ALA A 79 -17.15 4.71 -2.67
CA ALA A 79 -17.26 5.09 -1.28
C ALA A 79 -18.73 5.24 -0.85
N THR A 80 -19.18 4.44 0.11
CA THR A 80 -20.55 4.57 0.67
C THR A 80 -20.65 5.66 1.74
N ALA A 81 -19.50 6.15 2.20
CA ALA A 81 -19.31 7.29 3.08
C ALA A 81 -17.89 7.85 2.83
N GLY A 82 -17.65 9.13 3.16
CA GLY A 82 -16.35 9.76 2.93
C GLY A 82 -15.22 9.06 3.67
N TYR A 83 -14.08 8.89 3.00
CA TYR A 83 -12.87 8.30 3.57
C TYR A 83 -12.02 9.35 4.29
N GLY A 84 -12.23 10.63 3.98
CA GLY A 84 -11.35 11.72 4.39
C GLY A 84 -10.25 11.98 3.35
N THR A 85 -9.20 12.71 3.75
CA THR A 85 -8.07 13.03 2.89
C THR A 85 -7.02 11.93 2.96
N VAL A 86 -6.96 11.11 1.90
CA VAL A 86 -5.92 10.11 1.69
C VAL A 86 -4.63 10.82 1.28
N THR A 87 -3.57 10.52 2.01
CA THR A 87 -2.25 11.16 1.84
C THR A 87 -1.15 10.17 1.52
N HIS A 88 -1.30 8.91 1.92
CA HIS A 88 -0.32 7.85 1.70
C HIS A 88 -1.00 6.57 1.24
N GLY A 89 -0.24 5.74 0.53
CA GLY A 89 -0.54 4.34 0.29
C GLY A 89 0.38 3.47 1.15
N LEU A 90 -0.12 2.32 1.59
CA LEU A 90 0.65 1.33 2.31
C LEU A 90 0.36 -0.06 1.74
N LEU A 91 1.39 -0.78 1.30
CA LEU A 91 1.29 -2.19 0.94
C LEU A 91 1.38 -3.03 2.21
N ALA A 92 0.38 -3.87 2.45
CA ALA A 92 0.33 -4.81 3.58
C ALA A 92 0.21 -6.25 3.08
N ASP A 93 0.69 -7.21 3.87
CA ASP A 93 0.67 -8.66 3.55
C ASP A 93 -0.68 -9.36 3.83
N ASN A 94 -1.70 -8.60 4.22
CA ASN A 94 -3.01 -9.12 4.59
C ASN A 94 -4.14 -8.31 3.95
N VAL A 95 -5.20 -9.00 3.54
CA VAL A 95 -6.38 -8.38 2.92
C VAL A 95 -7.22 -7.58 3.92
N THR A 96 -7.19 -7.94 5.20
CA THR A 96 -8.04 -7.33 6.22
C THR A 96 -7.45 -6.00 6.70
N PRO A 97 -8.19 -4.87 6.61
CA PRO A 97 -7.79 -3.58 7.15
C PRO A 97 -7.43 -3.67 8.64
N GLY A 98 -6.35 -2.99 9.04
CA GLY A 98 -5.78 -3.06 10.39
C GLY A 98 -5.05 -4.38 10.74
N GLY A 99 -5.01 -5.36 9.84
CA GLY A 99 -4.26 -6.60 10.02
C GLY A 99 -2.99 -6.68 9.17
N GLY A 100 -2.18 -7.71 9.44
CA GLY A 100 -0.96 -8.00 8.70
C GLY A 100 0.23 -7.11 9.05
N ASN A 101 1.34 -7.34 8.37
CA ASN A 101 2.53 -6.53 8.45
C ASN A 101 2.58 -5.53 7.28
N PRO A 102 2.95 -4.27 7.53
CA PRO A 102 3.31 -3.33 6.47
C PRO A 102 4.56 -3.80 5.73
N ILE A 103 4.57 -3.60 4.41
CA ILE A 103 5.67 -3.99 3.51
C ILE A 103 6.38 -2.74 3.00
N MET A 104 5.64 -1.83 2.39
CA MET A 104 6.17 -0.58 1.85
C MET A 104 5.09 0.48 1.98
N TYR A 105 5.49 1.73 2.16
CA TYR A 105 4.58 2.85 2.21
C TYR A 105 5.14 4.02 1.40
N GLY A 106 4.27 4.97 1.05
CA GLY A 106 4.70 6.15 0.34
C GLY A 106 3.61 7.21 0.22
N PRO A 107 3.99 8.49 0.10
CA PRO A 107 3.03 9.57 -0.09
C PRO A 107 2.41 9.51 -1.48
N LEU A 108 1.14 9.90 -1.57
CA LEU A 108 0.54 10.26 -2.85
C LEU A 108 1.19 11.55 -3.36
N THR A 109 1.46 11.64 -4.66
CA THR A 109 1.94 12.90 -5.28
C THR A 109 0.96 14.04 -5.06
N ASN A 110 -0.34 13.75 -5.16
CA ASN A 110 -1.41 14.67 -4.84
C ASN A 110 -2.35 13.99 -3.85
N GLN A 111 -2.47 14.55 -2.65
CA GLN A 111 -3.43 14.07 -1.66
C GLN A 111 -4.84 14.15 -2.22
N LYS A 112 -5.70 13.19 -1.86
CA LYS A 112 -7.06 13.06 -2.38
C LYS A 112 -8.06 13.00 -1.25
N THR A 113 -8.96 13.97 -1.17
CA THR A 113 -10.19 13.82 -0.41
C THR A 113 -11.14 12.94 -1.20
N ILE A 114 -11.67 11.90 -0.55
CA ILE A 114 -12.64 10.98 -1.12
C ILE A 114 -13.92 11.14 -0.30
N ASP A 115 -14.94 11.68 -0.93
CA ASP A 115 -16.26 11.89 -0.34
C ASP A 115 -17.19 10.71 -0.67
N GLN A 116 -18.42 10.76 -0.16
CA GLN A 116 -19.44 9.79 -0.53
C GLN A 116 -19.67 9.80 -2.06
N ASP A 117 -19.90 8.62 -2.63
CA ASP A 117 -20.11 8.39 -4.06
C ASP A 117 -18.86 8.55 -4.96
N ASP A 118 -17.72 8.96 -4.41
CA ASP A 118 -16.46 8.96 -5.15
C ASP A 118 -15.92 7.52 -5.36
N GLN A 119 -15.16 7.33 -6.43
CA GLN A 119 -14.37 6.13 -6.66
C GLN A 119 -12.89 6.49 -6.75
N PHE A 120 -12.09 5.94 -5.84
CA PHE A 120 -10.64 6.07 -5.91
C PHE A 120 -10.06 5.01 -6.85
N ARG A 121 -9.12 5.44 -7.71
CA ARG A 121 -8.41 4.59 -8.66
C ARG A 121 -6.95 4.98 -8.70
N VAL A 122 -6.08 3.98 -8.71
CA VAL A 122 -4.67 4.14 -9.10
C VAL A 122 -4.55 3.61 -10.52
N LEU A 123 -4.12 4.45 -11.46
CA LEU A 123 -4.00 4.02 -12.85
C LEU A 123 -2.80 3.08 -13.02
N THR A 124 -2.84 2.29 -14.08
CA THR A 124 -1.71 1.46 -14.50
C THR A 124 -0.42 2.28 -14.58
N GLY A 125 0.62 1.85 -13.84
CA GLY A 125 1.92 2.52 -13.79
C GLY A 125 2.09 3.59 -12.71
N ASP A 126 1.02 4.01 -12.03
CA ASP A 126 1.08 5.07 -11.01
C ASP A 126 1.55 4.58 -9.63
N LEU A 127 1.35 3.30 -9.30
CA LEU A 127 1.99 2.69 -8.13
C LEU A 127 3.40 2.27 -8.54
N VAL A 128 4.40 2.97 -8.01
CA VAL A 128 5.82 2.69 -8.24
C VAL A 128 6.47 2.30 -6.93
N CYS A 129 7.07 1.11 -6.89
CA CYS A 129 7.87 0.62 -5.77
C CYS A 129 9.33 0.53 -6.21
N THR A 130 10.25 0.99 -5.36
CA THR A 130 11.69 1.01 -5.65
C THR A 130 12.50 0.45 -4.49
N LEU A 131 13.65 -0.13 -4.80
CA LEU A 131 14.71 -0.54 -3.88
C LEU A 131 16.05 -0.05 -4.45
N ASP A 132 16.78 0.78 -3.69
CA ASP A 132 18.04 1.42 -4.08
C ASP A 132 19.27 0.93 -3.30
#